data_AF-A0A6N8ZET6-F1
#
_entry.id   AF-A0A6N8ZET6-F1
#
_cell.length_a   1.000
_cell.length_b   1.000
_cell.length_c   1.000
_cell.angle_alpha   90.00
_cell.angle_beta   90.00
_cell.angle_gamma   90.00
#
_symmetry.space_group_name_H-M   'P 1'
#
loop_
_entity.id
_entity.type
_entity.pdbx_description
1 polymer ?
#
loop_
_entity_poly.entity_id
_entity_poly.type
_entity_poly.pdbx_seq_one_letter_code
_entity_poly.pdbx_strand_id
1 'polypeptide(L)'
;MATQTAQQILAGSIDDLKAGGCRVVTGGGHAIAVIYHDGQVYAVDNRCPHMGFPLDRGSVKDGILTCHWHNARFDLASGGTFNPFADDVRSFPVTIRDGQVWVDPQPVQRDEEAHWVGRLRDGLEHNIRLVSAKSVLGLHAAGADYRAPLHVGADFGTTYSAAGWGAAMTMLTAAANMLPHLAEEDRPVAMYQGLLHVSRECAGRPPRFVVDPLPTGETRPAVFKQWFRNFIDVRDEDAAERSLRTAIELGFPSSHIADMIFAAATDHIYLDAGHTLDFANKAFELLDHIGWERASQVLTSLMHGMARARRSQELSAWRHPIDLASLLWQAREELPALLVEGSRTSGWDDADALAQHLLGDNPADILDAIKDAIQHGATAEQLGSVAAHAAFLRMAHFHVSNEFNDWDTVHNTLTAANALHRALQRAPSPELLRGVFDVAMSIYLDRFLNMPAQRIPETASDPVDGAKLLAEISERMDVRQQVEEVSHLVSSYLTGGADPDALVAALGRAMLSEDSGFHSFQIVDAGFNQYRNRKGTESGRHVLIGMARYLAAHAPTPRAVGQTYQIALRLHRGEEIFRE
;
A
#
# COMPACT_ATOMS: atom_id res chain seq x y z
N MET A 1 -36.81 -13.82 20.25
CA MET A 1 -35.80 -14.85 20.60
C MET A 1 -35.43 -14.63 22.05
N ALA A 2 -35.59 -15.63 22.91
CA ALA A 2 -35.25 -15.51 24.33
C ALA A 2 -33.73 -15.41 24.46
N THR A 3 -33.25 -14.28 24.99
CA THR A 3 -31.85 -14.10 25.39
C THR A 3 -31.53 -15.17 26.42
N GLN A 4 -30.60 -16.08 26.11
CA GLN A 4 -29.97 -16.92 27.13
C GLN A 4 -29.35 -15.97 28.16
N THR A 5 -29.97 -15.83 29.33
CA THR A 5 -29.33 -15.17 30.47
C THR A 5 -28.08 -15.96 30.80
N ALA A 6 -26.91 -15.39 30.49
CA ALA A 6 -25.64 -15.91 30.95
C ALA A 6 -25.71 -16.06 32.48
N GLN A 7 -25.25 -17.19 32.99
CA GLN A 7 -25.26 -17.45 34.42
C GLN A 7 -24.34 -16.44 35.11
N GLN A 8 -24.93 -15.53 35.90
CA GLN A 8 -24.17 -14.52 36.64
C GLN A 8 -23.19 -15.20 37.61
N ILE A 9 -22.03 -14.59 37.81
CA ILE A 9 -20.95 -15.11 38.65
C ILE A 9 -20.98 -14.42 40.00
N LEU A 10 -20.95 -15.21 41.07
CA LEU A 10 -20.88 -14.67 42.43
C LEU A 10 -19.46 -14.14 42.72
N ALA A 11 -19.35 -12.83 42.95
CA ALA A 11 -18.12 -12.18 43.40
C ALA A 11 -17.97 -12.16 44.93
N GLY A 12 -18.98 -12.59 45.67
CA GLY A 12 -18.98 -12.66 47.14
C GLY A 12 -19.86 -11.60 47.78
N SER A 13 -19.73 -11.40 49.09
CA SER A 13 -20.53 -10.39 49.79
C SER A 13 -20.00 -8.98 49.53
N ILE A 14 -20.88 -7.98 49.62
CA ILE A 14 -20.49 -6.57 49.51
C ILE A 14 -19.52 -6.17 50.63
N ASP A 15 -19.61 -6.78 51.81
CA ASP A 15 -18.75 -6.46 52.94
C ASP A 15 -17.35 -7.04 52.78
N ASP A 16 -17.22 -8.21 52.13
CA ASP A 16 -15.90 -8.74 51.74
C ASP A 16 -15.22 -7.82 50.72
N LEU A 17 -15.97 -7.31 49.74
CA LEU A 17 -15.43 -6.39 48.73
C LEU A 17 -15.05 -5.03 49.34
N LYS A 18 -15.81 -4.52 50.30
CA LYS A 18 -15.44 -3.31 51.07
C LYS A 18 -14.13 -3.49 51.81
N ALA A 19 -13.91 -4.66 52.42
CA ALA A 19 -12.70 -4.94 53.18
C ALA A 19 -11.47 -5.20 52.28
N GLY A 20 -11.67 -5.90 51.16
CA GLY A 20 -10.61 -6.31 50.24
C GLY A 20 -10.30 -5.30 49.12
N GLY A 21 -11.21 -4.39 48.81
CA GLY A 21 -11.08 -3.37 47.75
C GLY A 21 -11.27 -3.93 46.32
N CYS A 22 -10.63 -5.04 45.99
CA CYS A 22 -10.71 -5.70 44.69
C CYS A 22 -10.78 -7.22 44.83
N ARG A 23 -11.56 -7.87 43.95
CA ARG A 23 -11.60 -9.33 43.81
C ARG A 23 -11.67 -9.73 42.34
N VAL A 24 -10.88 -10.71 41.93
CA VAL A 24 -10.94 -11.27 40.58
C VAL A 24 -11.88 -12.47 40.55
N VAL A 25 -12.77 -12.49 39.56
CA VAL A 25 -13.62 -13.64 39.21
C VAL A 25 -13.39 -14.03 37.74
N THR A 26 -13.71 -15.27 37.37
CA THR A 26 -13.50 -15.78 36.01
C THR A 26 -14.81 -16.26 35.40
N GLY A 27 -15.09 -15.82 34.17
CA GLY A 27 -16.12 -16.43 33.32
C GLY A 27 -16.35 -15.65 32.03
N GLY A 28 -17.11 -16.25 31.10
CA GLY A 28 -17.26 -15.72 29.74
C GLY A 28 -15.95 -15.65 28.94
N GLY A 29 -14.89 -16.34 29.37
CA GLY A 29 -13.55 -16.22 28.80
C GLY A 29 -12.70 -15.07 29.36
N HIS A 30 -13.23 -14.31 30.33
CA HIS A 30 -12.55 -13.16 30.94
C HIS A 30 -12.15 -13.44 32.39
N ALA A 31 -11.01 -12.87 32.80
CA ALA A 31 -10.73 -12.60 34.21
C ALA A 31 -11.23 -11.19 34.50
N ILE A 32 -12.11 -11.02 35.48
CA ILE A 32 -12.85 -9.79 35.73
C ILE A 32 -12.48 -9.26 37.11
N ALA A 33 -11.95 -8.04 37.19
CA ALA A 33 -11.66 -7.34 38.43
C ALA A 33 -12.92 -6.63 38.94
N VAL A 34 -13.44 -7.09 40.07
CA VAL A 34 -14.60 -6.53 40.78
C VAL A 34 -14.09 -5.64 41.89
N ILE A 35 -14.37 -4.34 41.79
CA ILE A 35 -13.75 -3.29 42.59
C ILE A 35 -14.84 -2.56 43.36
N TYR A 36 -14.69 -2.44 44.67
CA TYR A 36 -15.50 -1.55 45.49
C TYR A 36 -14.77 -0.21 45.67
N HIS A 37 -15.44 0.89 45.30
CA HIS A 37 -14.90 2.23 45.47
C HIS A 37 -16.02 3.24 45.71
N ASP A 38 -15.86 4.09 46.73
CA ASP A 38 -16.78 5.18 47.08
C ASP A 38 -18.27 4.80 47.12
N GLY A 39 -18.57 3.64 47.74
CA GLY A 39 -19.95 3.18 47.91
C GLY A 39 -20.54 2.42 46.72
N GLN A 40 -19.79 2.25 45.64
CA GLN A 40 -20.22 1.56 44.43
C GLN A 40 -19.33 0.36 44.11
N VAL A 41 -19.87 -0.58 43.34
CA VAL A 41 -19.14 -1.75 42.85
C VAL A 41 -19.06 -1.67 41.34
N TYR A 42 -17.85 -1.80 40.82
CA TYR A 42 -17.53 -1.81 39.40
C TYR A 42 -16.95 -3.16 39.02
N ALA A 43 -17.12 -3.57 37.77
CA ALA A 43 -16.47 -4.76 37.24
C ALA A 43 -15.86 -4.43 35.87
N VAL A 44 -14.56 -4.66 35.72
CA VAL A 44 -13.81 -4.42 34.48
C VAL A 44 -12.94 -5.61 34.15
N ASP A 45 -12.54 -5.75 32.88
CA ASP A 45 -11.59 -6.78 32.48
C ASP A 45 -10.30 -6.61 33.30
N ASN A 46 -9.85 -7.68 33.94
CA ASN A 46 -8.62 -7.65 34.71
C ASN A 46 -7.39 -7.52 33.80
N ARG A 47 -7.55 -7.72 32.49
CA ARG A 47 -6.49 -7.59 31.51
C ARG A 47 -6.39 -6.14 31.03
N CYS A 48 -5.29 -5.47 31.39
CA CYS A 48 -5.03 -4.11 30.94
C CYS A 48 -5.05 -4.05 29.40
N PRO A 49 -5.88 -3.19 28.80
CA PRO A 49 -6.00 -3.07 27.35
C PRO A 49 -4.77 -2.44 26.69
N HIS A 50 -3.75 -1.99 27.43
CA HIS A 50 -2.46 -1.58 26.86
C HIS A 50 -1.61 -2.81 26.47
N MET A 51 -1.08 -3.52 27.47
CA MET A 51 -0.12 -4.62 27.29
C MET A 51 -0.47 -5.87 28.13
N GLY A 52 -1.74 -6.07 28.47
CA GLY A 52 -2.24 -7.32 29.04
C GLY A 52 -1.97 -7.52 30.54
N PHE A 53 -1.40 -6.53 31.23
CA PHE A 53 -1.07 -6.63 32.66
C PHE A 53 -2.31 -6.73 33.56
N PRO A 54 -2.23 -7.49 34.68
CA PRO A 54 -3.32 -7.60 35.64
C PRO A 54 -3.63 -6.27 36.32
N LEU A 55 -4.87 -5.79 36.18
CA LEU A 55 -5.35 -4.53 36.73
C LEU A 55 -5.69 -4.62 38.23
N ASP A 56 -5.95 -5.81 38.76
CA ASP A 56 -6.15 -6.06 40.19
C ASP A 56 -4.90 -5.74 41.03
N ARG A 57 -3.73 -5.73 40.39
CA ARG A 57 -2.46 -5.26 40.97
C ARG A 57 -2.26 -3.75 40.88
N GLY A 58 -3.19 -3.05 40.23
CA GLY A 58 -3.19 -1.60 40.08
C GLY A 58 -3.55 -0.87 41.38
N SER A 59 -3.81 0.43 41.25
CA SER A 59 -4.35 1.25 42.34
C SER A 59 -5.62 1.95 41.90
N VAL A 60 -6.51 2.21 42.85
CA VAL A 60 -7.75 2.95 42.62
C VAL A 60 -7.75 4.20 43.48
N LYS A 61 -8.00 5.35 42.86
CA LYS A 61 -8.14 6.63 43.56
C LYS A 61 -9.08 7.56 42.79
N ASP A 62 -10.00 8.22 43.48
CA ASP A 62 -10.92 9.21 42.92
C ASP A 62 -11.70 8.68 41.68
N GLY A 63 -12.13 7.42 41.72
CA GLY A 63 -12.82 6.74 40.60
C GLY A 63 -11.90 6.22 39.48
N ILE A 64 -10.59 6.42 39.58
CA ILE A 64 -9.63 6.10 38.53
C ILE A 64 -8.82 4.84 38.89
N LEU A 65 -8.93 3.82 38.04
CA LEU A 65 -8.09 2.62 38.07
C LEU A 65 -6.79 2.86 37.29
N THR A 66 -5.66 2.76 37.97
CA THR A 66 -4.32 2.95 37.38
C THR A 66 -3.58 1.62 37.33
N CYS A 67 -3.22 1.18 36.12
CA CYS A 67 -2.37 0.00 35.92
C CYS A 67 -0.98 0.25 36.54
N HIS A 68 -0.53 -0.65 37.42
CA HIS A 68 0.74 -0.52 38.15
C HIS A 68 2.00 -0.57 37.27
N TRP A 69 1.87 -0.98 36.01
CA TRP A 69 3.02 -1.17 35.13
C TRP A 69 3.31 0.05 34.28
N HIS A 70 2.41 0.36 33.33
CA HIS A 70 2.57 1.47 32.38
C HIS A 70 1.79 2.72 32.79
N ASN A 71 1.12 2.70 33.95
CA ASN A 71 0.34 3.81 34.49
C ASN A 71 -0.78 4.31 33.55
N ALA A 72 -1.29 3.43 32.68
CA ALA A 72 -2.54 3.67 31.97
C ALA A 72 -3.68 3.79 32.99
N ARG A 73 -4.51 4.81 32.82
CA ARG A 73 -5.59 5.18 33.75
C ARG A 73 -6.95 5.00 33.09
N PHE A 74 -7.89 4.45 33.83
CA PHE A 74 -9.23 4.13 33.37
C PHE A 74 -10.28 4.66 34.34
N ASP A 75 -11.35 5.23 33.81
CA ASP A 75 -12.55 5.52 34.59
C ASP A 75 -13.23 4.20 34.98
N LEU A 76 -13.47 3.96 36.27
CA LEU A 76 -14.13 2.74 36.75
C LEU A 76 -15.58 2.61 36.28
N ALA A 77 -16.27 3.72 36.06
CA ALA A 77 -17.69 3.71 35.73
C ALA A 77 -17.93 3.26 34.28
N SER A 78 -17.17 3.82 33.33
CA SER A 78 -17.30 3.54 31.89
C SER A 78 -16.29 2.51 31.36
N GLY A 79 -15.11 2.43 31.97
CA GLY A 79 -13.93 1.75 31.41
C GLY A 79 -13.08 2.64 30.48
N GLY A 80 -13.49 3.88 30.23
CA GLY A 80 -12.82 4.81 29.33
C GLY A 80 -11.38 5.12 29.76
N THR A 81 -10.45 5.11 28.81
CA THR A 81 -9.04 5.45 29.05
C THR A 81 -8.81 6.96 29.09
N PHE A 82 -7.98 7.42 30.02
CA PHE A 82 -7.45 8.80 30.03
C PHE A 82 -6.15 8.94 29.22
N ASN A 83 -5.67 7.84 28.64
CA ASN A 83 -4.36 7.76 28.01
C ASN A 83 -4.48 7.24 26.57
N PRO A 84 -4.22 8.07 25.54
CA PRO A 84 -4.39 7.68 24.13
C PRO A 84 -3.55 6.47 23.68
N PHE A 85 -2.47 6.15 24.40
CA PHE A 85 -1.63 4.97 24.13
C PHE A 85 -2.24 3.65 24.61
N ALA A 86 -3.30 3.69 25.43
CA ALA A 86 -4.06 2.53 25.86
C ALA A 86 -5.45 2.54 25.19
N ASP A 87 -6.10 1.38 25.10
CA ASP A 87 -7.50 1.29 24.69
C ASP A 87 -8.42 1.31 25.92
N ASP A 88 -9.73 1.41 25.74
CA ASP A 88 -10.70 1.33 26.84
C ASP A 88 -10.72 -0.08 27.45
N VAL A 89 -10.89 -0.17 28.77
CA VAL A 89 -11.08 -1.46 29.45
C VAL A 89 -12.56 -1.87 29.35
N ARG A 90 -12.83 -3.15 29.06
CA ARG A 90 -14.22 -3.64 29.02
C ARG A 90 -14.83 -3.58 30.42
N SER A 91 -16.04 -3.07 30.52
CA SER A 91 -16.85 -3.10 31.73
C SER A 91 -17.88 -4.22 31.69
N PHE A 92 -18.26 -4.73 32.86
CA PHE A 92 -19.18 -5.85 33.04
C PHE A 92 -20.34 -5.43 33.95
N PRO A 93 -21.60 -5.77 33.60
CA PRO A 93 -22.74 -5.46 34.45
C PRO A 93 -22.65 -6.11 35.84
N VAL A 94 -22.93 -5.33 36.89
CA VAL A 94 -22.96 -5.80 38.27
C VAL A 94 -24.38 -5.70 38.83
N THR A 95 -24.81 -6.72 39.59
CA THR A 95 -26.06 -6.68 40.36
C THR A 95 -25.78 -7.04 41.81
N ILE A 96 -26.33 -6.28 42.74
CA ILE A 96 -26.27 -6.59 44.18
C ILE A 96 -27.64 -7.13 44.60
N ARG A 97 -27.68 -8.35 45.16
CA ARG A 97 -28.90 -9.01 45.65
C ARG A 97 -28.62 -9.62 47.02
N ASP A 98 -29.42 -9.26 48.02
CA ASP A 98 -29.30 -9.79 49.39
C ASP A 98 -27.87 -9.68 49.97
N GLY A 99 -27.20 -8.55 49.71
CA GLY A 99 -25.83 -8.29 50.14
C GLY A 99 -24.74 -9.07 49.36
N GLN A 100 -25.10 -9.83 48.35
CA GLN A 100 -24.19 -10.55 47.45
C GLN A 100 -24.01 -9.80 46.13
N VAL A 101 -22.77 -9.76 45.64
CA VAL A 101 -22.40 -9.11 44.38
C VAL A 101 -22.30 -10.16 43.27
N TRP A 102 -23.04 -9.94 42.19
CA TRP A 102 -23.11 -10.80 41.02
C TRP A 102 -22.63 -10.04 39.79
N VAL A 103 -21.82 -10.69 38.96
CA VAL A 103 -21.27 -10.13 37.72
C VAL A 103 -21.87 -10.88 36.53
N ASP A 104 -22.36 -10.15 35.54
CA ASP A 104 -22.65 -10.75 34.23
C ASP A 104 -21.32 -10.93 33.48
N PRO A 105 -20.92 -12.16 33.11
CA PRO A 105 -19.68 -12.39 32.37
C PRO A 105 -19.68 -11.88 30.93
N GLN A 106 -20.80 -11.36 30.43
CA GLN A 106 -20.85 -10.68 29.14
C GLN A 106 -20.49 -9.21 29.32
N PRO A 107 -19.43 -8.71 28.65
CA PRO A 107 -19.10 -7.29 28.73
C PRO A 107 -20.20 -6.45 28.11
N VAL A 108 -20.26 -5.18 28.51
CA VAL A 108 -21.13 -4.19 27.88
C VAL A 108 -20.82 -4.17 26.36
N GLN A 109 -21.87 -4.38 25.58
CA GLN A 109 -21.77 -4.46 24.13
C GLN A 109 -21.41 -3.09 23.55
N ARG A 110 -20.51 -3.08 22.56
CA ARG A 110 -20.19 -1.90 21.75
C ARG A 110 -20.13 -2.30 20.28
N ASP A 111 -20.24 -1.31 19.42
CA ASP A 111 -19.95 -1.49 18.00
C ASP A 111 -18.43 -1.65 17.83
N GLU A 112 -17.98 -2.88 17.59
CA GLU A 112 -16.55 -3.19 17.46
C GLU A 112 -15.91 -2.49 16.26
N GLU A 113 -16.61 -2.44 15.12
CA GLU A 113 -16.06 -1.81 13.92
C GLU A 113 -15.91 -0.30 14.14
N ALA A 114 -16.95 0.36 14.65
CA ALA A 114 -16.89 1.79 14.94
C ALA A 114 -15.81 2.12 15.99
N HIS A 115 -15.65 1.27 17.02
CA HIS A 115 -14.60 1.41 18.03
C HIS A 115 -13.22 1.35 17.40
N TRP A 116 -12.92 0.30 16.63
CA TRP A 116 -11.60 0.13 16.04
C TRP A 116 -11.30 1.13 14.93
N VAL A 117 -12.30 1.62 14.19
CA VAL A 117 -12.16 2.77 13.28
C VAL A 117 -11.74 4.02 14.05
N GLY A 118 -12.39 4.31 15.19
CA GLY A 118 -12.03 5.42 16.07
C GLY A 118 -10.61 5.30 16.60
N ARG A 119 -10.25 4.14 17.17
CA ARG A 119 -8.90 3.89 17.69
C ARG A 119 -7.83 3.91 16.61
N LEU A 120 -8.15 3.50 15.38
CA LEU A 120 -7.22 3.63 14.27
C LEU A 120 -6.92 5.10 13.97
N ARG A 121 -7.95 5.97 13.92
CA ARG A 121 -7.74 7.43 13.75
C ARG A 121 -6.84 7.99 14.83
N ASP A 122 -7.12 7.72 16.10
CA ASP A 122 -6.27 8.16 17.22
C ASP A 122 -4.82 7.67 17.07
N GLY A 123 -4.66 6.40 16.64
CA GLY A 123 -3.36 5.80 16.39
C GLY A 123 -2.57 6.51 15.29
N LEU A 124 -3.23 6.92 14.20
CA LEU A 124 -2.61 7.68 13.12
C LEU A 124 -2.28 9.12 13.55
N GLU A 125 -3.24 9.82 14.16
CA GLU A 125 -3.11 11.23 14.57
C GLU A 125 -2.00 11.43 15.60
N HIS A 126 -1.87 10.51 16.55
CA HIS A 126 -0.83 10.54 17.58
C HIS A 126 0.43 9.73 17.21
N ASN A 127 0.45 9.09 16.03
CA ASN A 127 1.54 8.24 15.56
C ASN A 127 1.91 7.10 16.53
N ILE A 128 0.90 6.42 17.10
CA ILE A 128 1.04 5.37 18.10
C ILE A 128 0.95 3.98 17.45
N ARG A 129 2.12 3.42 17.12
CA ARG A 129 2.26 2.16 16.36
C ARG A 129 1.46 0.99 16.92
N LEU A 130 1.51 0.78 18.24
CA LEU A 130 0.82 -0.33 18.90
C LEU A 130 -0.71 -0.19 18.79
N VAL A 131 -1.23 1.04 18.90
CA VAL A 131 -2.67 1.32 18.76
C VAL A 131 -3.12 1.06 17.32
N SER A 132 -2.36 1.52 16.32
CA SER A 132 -2.67 1.25 14.92
C SER A 132 -2.65 -0.25 14.59
N ALA A 133 -1.64 -0.98 15.06
CA ALA A 133 -1.55 -2.44 14.87
C ALA A 133 -2.75 -3.17 15.50
N LYS A 134 -3.08 -2.85 16.75
CA LYS A 134 -4.23 -3.42 17.44
C LYS A 134 -5.55 -3.08 16.77
N SER A 135 -5.69 -1.88 16.24
CA SER A 135 -6.92 -1.44 15.57
C SER A 135 -7.13 -2.18 14.25
N VAL A 136 -6.07 -2.39 13.46
CA VAL A 136 -6.14 -3.21 12.23
C VAL A 136 -6.50 -4.66 12.55
N LEU A 137 -5.90 -5.25 13.59
CA LEU A 137 -6.25 -6.60 14.07
C LEU A 137 -7.69 -6.68 14.59
N GLY A 138 -8.13 -5.66 15.33
CA GLY A 138 -9.49 -5.56 15.85
C GLY A 138 -10.55 -5.47 14.75
N LEU A 139 -10.30 -4.66 13.71
CA LEU A 139 -11.15 -4.57 12.52
C LEU A 139 -11.23 -5.92 11.79
N HIS A 140 -10.08 -6.56 11.57
CA HIS A 140 -10.03 -7.88 10.94
C HIS A 140 -10.81 -8.93 11.74
N ALA A 141 -10.62 -8.98 13.06
CA ALA A 141 -11.33 -9.92 13.94
C ALA A 141 -12.84 -9.63 14.04
N ALA A 142 -13.25 -8.37 13.89
CA ALA A 142 -14.65 -7.98 13.81
C ALA A 142 -15.31 -8.35 12.46
N GLY A 143 -14.54 -8.86 11.49
CA GLY A 143 -15.02 -9.14 10.14
C GLY A 143 -15.30 -7.87 9.32
N ALA A 144 -14.71 -6.73 9.71
CA ALA A 144 -14.86 -5.49 8.98
C ALA A 144 -14.26 -5.61 7.57
N ASP A 145 -14.86 -4.90 6.61
CA ASP A 145 -14.31 -4.80 5.27
C ASP A 145 -12.92 -4.16 5.32
N TYR A 146 -11.95 -4.67 4.55
CA TYR A 146 -10.60 -4.11 4.48
C TYR A 146 -10.59 -2.63 4.04
N ARG A 147 -11.67 -2.17 3.40
CA ARG A 147 -11.88 -0.77 3.03
C ARG A 147 -12.05 0.13 4.26
N ALA A 148 -12.53 -0.36 5.41
CA ALA A 148 -12.68 0.44 6.61
C ALA A 148 -11.34 1.05 7.09
N PRO A 149 -10.27 0.27 7.34
CA PRO A 149 -8.97 0.85 7.66
C PRO A 149 -8.36 1.64 6.50
N LEU A 150 -8.62 1.24 5.25
CA LEU A 150 -8.14 1.94 4.07
C LEU A 150 -8.73 3.36 3.94
N HIS A 151 -10.04 3.53 4.20
CA HIS A 151 -10.70 4.84 4.23
C HIS A 151 -10.08 5.75 5.28
N VAL A 152 -9.83 5.23 6.49
CA VAL A 152 -9.19 6.00 7.57
C VAL A 152 -7.80 6.48 7.14
N GLY A 153 -7.00 5.59 6.56
CA GLY A 153 -5.68 5.93 6.04
C GLY A 153 -5.72 6.93 4.88
N ALA A 154 -6.63 6.74 3.94
CA ALA A 154 -6.78 7.61 2.77
C ALA A 154 -7.19 9.04 3.17
N ASP A 155 -8.18 9.15 4.06
CA ASP A 155 -8.65 10.45 4.54
C ASP A 155 -7.55 11.18 5.32
N PHE A 156 -6.87 10.47 6.22
CA PHE A 156 -5.78 11.06 7.00
C PHE A 156 -4.61 11.47 6.09
N GLY A 157 -4.16 10.59 5.20
CA GLY A 157 -2.99 10.83 4.34
C GLY A 157 -3.18 11.96 3.34
N THR A 158 -4.34 11.99 2.66
CA THR A 158 -4.66 13.07 1.68
C THR A 158 -4.97 14.41 2.34
N THR A 159 -5.25 14.41 3.65
CA THR A 159 -5.48 15.64 4.43
C THR A 159 -4.19 16.18 5.01
N TYR A 160 -3.34 15.34 5.61
CA TYR A 160 -2.23 15.82 6.46
C TYR A 160 -0.84 15.64 5.84
N SER A 161 -0.69 14.99 4.68
CA SER A 161 0.64 14.89 4.06
C SER A 161 1.10 16.23 3.49
N ALA A 162 2.31 16.64 3.86
CA ALA A 162 2.92 17.89 3.37
C ALA A 162 3.25 17.85 1.87
N ALA A 163 3.44 16.66 1.31
CA ALA A 163 3.68 16.47 -0.12
C ALA A 163 2.38 16.41 -0.94
N GLY A 164 1.22 16.43 -0.27
CA GLY A 164 -0.03 15.96 -0.87
C GLY A 164 0.04 14.44 -1.07
N TRP A 165 -0.08 13.98 -2.31
CA TRP A 165 0.15 12.57 -2.63
C TRP A 165 1.65 12.27 -2.70
N GLY A 166 2.13 11.35 -1.86
CA GLY A 166 3.54 10.95 -1.81
C GLY A 166 3.75 9.46 -1.59
N ALA A 167 4.96 9.10 -1.17
CA ALA A 167 5.38 7.72 -0.97
C ALA A 167 4.46 6.94 -0.02
N ALA A 168 3.99 7.57 1.07
CA ALA A 168 3.11 6.91 2.04
C ALA A 168 1.76 6.50 1.46
N MET A 169 1.12 7.39 0.68
CA MET A 169 -0.16 7.11 0.03
C MET A 169 -0.02 6.04 -1.06
N THR A 170 1.10 6.06 -1.79
CA THR A 170 1.42 4.99 -2.74
C THR A 170 1.64 3.65 -2.05
N MET A 171 2.34 3.58 -0.91
CA MET A 171 2.50 2.34 -0.14
C MET A 171 1.17 1.82 0.41
N LEU A 172 0.30 2.69 0.93
CA LEU A 172 -1.03 2.30 1.41
C LEU A 172 -1.88 1.71 0.27
N THR A 173 -1.84 2.34 -0.91
CA THR A 173 -2.54 1.84 -2.10
C THR A 173 -1.97 0.51 -2.57
N ALA A 174 -0.64 0.40 -2.68
CA ALA A 174 0.03 -0.84 -3.04
C ALA A 174 -0.33 -1.97 -2.06
N ALA A 175 -0.37 -1.68 -0.76
CA ALA A 175 -0.80 -2.64 0.25
C ALA A 175 -2.24 -3.14 0.01
N ALA A 176 -3.15 -2.27 -0.41
CA ALA A 176 -4.53 -2.63 -0.77
C ALA A 176 -4.60 -3.48 -2.05
N ASN A 177 -3.86 -3.09 -3.08
CA ASN A 177 -3.75 -3.82 -4.35
C ASN A 177 -3.23 -5.26 -4.15
N MET A 178 -2.31 -5.46 -3.19
CA MET A 178 -1.72 -6.76 -2.92
C MET A 178 -2.66 -7.72 -2.16
N LEU A 179 -3.67 -7.23 -1.43
CA LEU A 179 -4.51 -8.07 -0.55
C LEU A 179 -5.09 -9.34 -1.21
N PRO A 180 -5.60 -9.31 -2.46
CA PRO A 180 -6.11 -10.51 -3.12
C PRO A 180 -5.07 -11.60 -3.36
N HIS A 181 -3.78 -11.25 -3.31
CA HIS A 181 -2.64 -12.13 -3.58
C HIS A 181 -1.95 -12.62 -2.29
N LEU A 182 -2.34 -12.09 -1.14
CA LEU A 182 -1.78 -12.45 0.16
C LEU A 182 -2.62 -13.53 0.86
N ALA A 183 -1.96 -14.36 1.66
CA ALA A 183 -2.62 -15.25 2.61
C ALA A 183 -3.43 -14.43 3.63
N GLU A 184 -4.50 -15.01 4.16
CA GLU A 184 -5.46 -14.30 5.02
C GLU A 184 -4.77 -13.67 6.24
N GLU A 185 -3.83 -14.37 6.86
CA GLU A 185 -3.08 -13.90 8.03
C GLU A 185 -2.09 -12.76 7.73
N ASP A 186 -1.69 -12.57 6.47
CA ASP A 186 -0.74 -11.53 6.05
C ASP A 186 -1.45 -10.23 5.66
N ARG A 187 -2.76 -10.29 5.33
CA ARG A 187 -3.55 -9.10 4.94
C ARG A 187 -3.57 -7.99 5.99
N PRO A 188 -3.75 -8.27 7.29
CA PRO A 188 -3.72 -7.21 8.30
C PRO A 188 -2.30 -6.66 8.50
N VAL A 189 -1.24 -7.45 8.23
CA VAL A 189 0.15 -6.95 8.25
C VAL A 189 0.35 -5.92 7.15
N ALA A 190 -0.08 -6.22 5.92
CA ALA A 190 0.01 -5.30 4.79
C ALA A 190 -0.71 -3.97 5.07
N MET A 191 -1.94 -4.03 5.59
CA MET A 191 -2.67 -2.81 5.98
C MET A 191 -1.98 -2.04 7.09
N TYR A 192 -1.50 -2.72 8.13
CA TYR A 192 -0.79 -2.05 9.22
C TYR A 192 0.48 -1.34 8.72
N GLN A 193 1.29 -1.98 7.87
CA GLN A 193 2.49 -1.35 7.34
C GLN A 193 2.16 -0.12 6.48
N GLY A 194 1.22 -0.24 5.53
CA GLY A 194 0.79 0.90 4.70
C GLY A 194 0.30 2.09 5.53
N LEU A 195 -0.55 1.83 6.53
CA LEU A 195 -1.07 2.84 7.46
C LEU A 195 0.03 3.46 8.33
N LEU A 196 1.02 2.67 8.74
CA LEU A 196 2.14 3.16 9.53
C LEU A 196 3.00 4.17 8.76
N HIS A 197 3.19 3.97 7.45
CA HIS A 197 3.89 4.96 6.64
C HIS A 197 3.10 6.26 6.51
N VAL A 198 1.77 6.18 6.32
CA VAL A 198 0.89 7.37 6.31
C VAL A 198 0.96 8.12 7.64
N SER A 199 0.86 7.39 8.75
CA SER A 199 1.01 7.93 10.11
C SER A 199 2.32 8.69 10.30
N ARG A 200 3.45 8.13 9.84
CA ARG A 200 4.78 8.74 9.99
C ARG A 200 4.94 10.00 9.13
N GLU A 201 4.46 9.98 7.89
CA GLU A 201 4.58 11.12 6.97
C GLU A 201 3.72 12.32 7.42
N CYS A 202 2.53 12.04 7.96
CA CYS A 202 1.56 13.05 8.38
C CYS A 202 1.77 13.57 9.81
N ALA A 203 2.60 12.90 10.63
CA ALA A 203 2.78 13.23 12.03
C ALA A 203 3.16 14.71 12.25
N GLY A 204 2.33 15.43 13.00
CA GLY A 204 2.55 16.84 13.35
C GLY A 204 2.38 17.83 12.19
N ARG A 205 1.79 17.40 11.06
CA ARG A 205 1.55 18.26 9.89
C ARG A 205 0.18 18.95 9.97
N PRO A 206 0.04 20.18 9.44
CA PRO A 206 -1.26 20.83 9.34
C PRO A 206 -2.11 20.17 8.24
N PRO A 207 -3.45 20.30 8.30
CA PRO A 207 -4.32 19.83 7.23
C PRO A 207 -4.14 20.69 5.97
N ARG A 208 -4.34 20.07 4.82
CA ARG A 208 -4.51 20.70 3.51
C ARG A 208 -5.94 21.23 3.39
N PHE A 209 -6.08 22.44 2.84
CA PHE A 209 -7.38 23.05 2.58
C PHE A 209 -7.67 22.97 1.07
N VAL A 210 -8.76 22.29 0.71
CA VAL A 210 -9.14 22.08 -0.70
C VAL A 210 -9.74 23.37 -1.27
N VAL A 211 -9.36 23.72 -2.50
CA VAL A 211 -9.85 24.92 -3.21
C VAL A 211 -11.25 24.68 -3.77
N ASP A 212 -12.20 25.61 -3.57
CA ASP A 212 -13.59 25.47 -4.04
C ASP A 212 -13.73 25.44 -5.56
N PRO A 213 -14.73 24.72 -6.11
CA PRO A 213 -15.00 24.69 -7.54
C PRO A 213 -15.16 26.08 -8.16
N LEU A 214 -14.94 26.17 -9.47
CA LEU A 214 -15.15 27.38 -10.24
C LEU A 214 -16.65 27.59 -10.47
N PRO A 215 -17.21 28.78 -10.18
CA PRO A 215 -18.59 29.12 -10.57
C PRO A 215 -18.64 29.41 -12.07
N THR A 216 -18.71 28.35 -12.88
CA THR A 216 -18.66 28.43 -14.35
C THR A 216 -19.88 27.79 -15.01
N GLY A 217 -20.24 28.28 -16.20
CA GLY A 217 -21.21 27.64 -17.10
C GLY A 217 -20.56 26.75 -18.17
N GLU A 218 -19.23 26.63 -18.18
CA GLU A 218 -18.52 25.73 -19.08
C GLU A 218 -18.66 24.27 -18.62
N THR A 219 -18.94 23.36 -19.55
CA THR A 219 -19.18 21.94 -19.27
C THR A 219 -18.45 21.00 -20.22
N ARG A 220 -17.63 21.50 -21.15
CA ARG A 220 -16.96 20.68 -22.17
C ARG A 220 -15.68 20.06 -21.62
N PRO A 221 -15.53 18.71 -21.61
CA PRO A 221 -14.34 18.04 -21.10
C PRO A 221 -13.03 18.49 -21.78
N ALA A 222 -13.05 18.72 -23.09
CA ALA A 222 -11.88 19.17 -23.82
C ALA A 222 -11.34 20.54 -23.33
N VAL A 223 -12.22 21.43 -22.89
CA VAL A 223 -11.82 22.74 -22.35
C VAL A 223 -11.14 22.58 -21.00
N PHE A 224 -11.70 21.77 -20.11
CA PHE A 224 -11.08 21.47 -18.81
C PHE A 224 -9.74 20.74 -18.95
N LYS A 225 -9.62 19.78 -19.88
CA LYS A 225 -8.35 19.13 -20.21
C LYS A 225 -7.30 20.16 -20.64
N GLN A 226 -7.66 21.09 -21.52
CA GLN A 226 -6.73 22.13 -21.95
C GLN A 226 -6.34 23.08 -20.81
N TRP A 227 -7.30 23.55 -20.00
CA TRP A 227 -7.03 24.41 -18.85
C TRP A 227 -6.10 23.72 -17.85
N PHE A 228 -6.44 22.49 -17.47
CA PHE A 228 -5.67 21.72 -16.51
C PHE A 228 -4.21 21.54 -16.96
N ARG A 229 -4.00 21.11 -18.21
CA ARG A 229 -2.65 20.95 -18.79
C ARG A 229 -1.88 22.28 -18.81
N ASN A 230 -2.53 23.38 -19.20
CA ASN A 230 -1.90 24.69 -19.20
C ASN A 230 -1.47 25.12 -17.79
N PHE A 231 -2.32 24.91 -16.77
CA PHE A 231 -2.00 25.27 -15.39
C PHE A 231 -0.85 24.44 -14.83
N ILE A 232 -0.81 23.14 -15.12
CA ILE A 232 0.33 22.28 -14.78
C ILE A 232 1.61 22.76 -15.47
N ASP A 233 1.55 23.13 -16.76
CA ASP A 233 2.72 23.60 -17.51
C ASP A 233 3.33 24.89 -16.92
N VAL A 234 2.48 25.84 -16.52
CA VAL A 234 2.92 27.09 -15.87
C VAL A 234 3.10 26.97 -14.35
N ARG A 235 2.99 25.74 -13.80
CA ARG A 235 3.17 25.42 -12.39
C ARG A 235 2.20 26.15 -11.44
N ASP A 236 0.97 26.39 -11.89
CA ASP A 236 -0.13 26.99 -11.11
C ASP A 236 -0.97 25.89 -10.43
N GLU A 237 -0.59 25.55 -9.21
CA GLU A 237 -1.21 24.50 -8.39
C GLU A 237 -2.68 24.79 -8.09
N ASP A 238 -3.00 26.01 -7.65
CA ASP A 238 -4.36 26.39 -7.24
C ASP A 238 -5.32 26.35 -8.43
N ALA A 239 -4.88 26.84 -9.60
CA ALA A 239 -5.69 26.80 -10.81
C ALA A 239 -5.89 25.37 -11.34
N ALA A 240 -4.85 24.53 -11.29
CA ALA A 240 -4.94 23.12 -11.65
C ALA A 240 -5.91 22.37 -10.73
N GLU A 241 -5.78 22.54 -9.42
CA GLU A 241 -6.68 21.96 -8.41
C GLU A 241 -8.12 22.37 -8.65
N ARG A 242 -8.36 23.68 -8.80
CA ARG A 242 -9.69 24.24 -8.99
C ARG A 242 -10.34 23.74 -10.27
N SER A 243 -9.57 23.65 -11.36
CA SER A 243 -10.04 23.10 -12.64
C SER A 243 -10.45 21.63 -12.51
N LEU A 244 -9.58 20.80 -11.90
CA LEU A 244 -9.82 19.38 -11.69
C LEU A 244 -11.02 19.13 -10.78
N ARG A 245 -11.11 19.83 -9.64
CA ARG A 245 -12.25 19.71 -8.73
C ARG A 245 -13.57 20.08 -9.40
N THR A 246 -13.57 21.14 -10.21
CA THR A 246 -14.77 21.55 -10.96
C THR A 246 -15.19 20.46 -11.94
N ALA A 247 -14.25 19.84 -12.67
CA ALA A 247 -14.56 18.75 -13.58
C ALA A 247 -15.17 17.53 -12.86
N ILE A 248 -14.68 17.20 -11.66
CA ILE A 248 -15.23 16.13 -10.81
C ILE A 248 -16.65 16.48 -10.35
N GLU A 249 -16.89 17.70 -9.86
CA GLU A 249 -18.20 18.16 -9.38
C GLU A 249 -19.25 18.22 -10.50
N LEU A 250 -18.83 18.56 -11.73
CA LEU A 250 -19.68 18.50 -12.91
C LEU A 250 -20.04 17.06 -13.34
N GLY A 251 -19.52 16.04 -12.65
CA GLY A 251 -19.82 14.65 -12.91
C GLY A 251 -19.16 14.11 -14.18
N PHE A 252 -17.97 14.62 -14.56
CA PHE A 252 -17.26 14.07 -15.70
C PHE A 252 -16.93 12.58 -15.48
N PRO A 253 -17.07 11.74 -16.53
CA PRO A 253 -16.67 10.34 -16.45
C PRO A 253 -15.23 10.18 -15.97
N SER A 254 -14.97 9.11 -15.22
CA SER A 254 -13.64 8.76 -14.70
C SER A 254 -12.57 8.73 -15.79
N SER A 255 -12.92 8.27 -16.99
CA SER A 255 -12.02 8.24 -18.15
C SER A 255 -11.60 9.63 -18.61
N HIS A 256 -12.48 10.63 -18.56
CA HIS A 256 -12.13 12.01 -18.87
C HIS A 256 -11.24 12.62 -17.79
N ILE A 257 -11.52 12.37 -16.51
CA ILE A 257 -10.67 12.83 -15.40
C ILE A 257 -9.27 12.20 -15.49
N ALA A 258 -9.20 10.91 -15.79
CA ALA A 258 -7.95 10.20 -16.04
C ALA A 258 -7.18 10.78 -17.23
N ASP A 259 -7.84 11.00 -18.38
CA ASP A 259 -7.21 11.62 -19.55
C ASP A 259 -6.69 13.04 -19.26
N MET A 260 -7.39 13.84 -18.45
CA MET A 260 -6.89 15.16 -18.01
C MET A 260 -5.56 15.04 -17.24
N ILE A 261 -5.52 14.17 -16.22
CA ILE A 261 -4.35 14.01 -15.35
C ILE A 261 -3.18 13.37 -16.11
N PHE A 262 -3.43 12.27 -16.82
CA PHE A 262 -2.38 11.53 -17.51
C PHE A 262 -1.82 12.28 -18.71
N ALA A 263 -2.62 13.07 -19.44
CA ALA A 263 -2.10 13.92 -20.49
C ALA A 263 -1.13 14.99 -19.94
N ALA A 264 -1.43 15.58 -18.78
CA ALA A 264 -0.52 16.52 -18.13
C ALA A 264 0.75 15.82 -17.61
N ALA A 265 0.62 14.58 -17.10
CA ALA A 265 1.74 13.77 -16.62
C ALA A 265 2.75 13.39 -17.73
N THR A 266 2.32 13.40 -19.00
CA THR A 266 3.16 13.07 -20.17
C THR A 266 3.40 14.24 -21.11
N ASP A 267 3.00 15.46 -20.73
CA ASP A 267 3.25 16.66 -21.55
C ASP A 267 4.73 16.99 -21.67
N HIS A 268 5.52 16.69 -20.64
CA HIS A 268 6.98 16.80 -20.64
C HIS A 268 7.63 15.42 -20.63
N ILE A 269 8.94 15.37 -20.84
CA ILE A 269 9.67 14.11 -20.91
C ILE A 269 9.91 13.60 -19.49
N TYR A 270 9.34 12.42 -19.20
CA TYR A 270 9.62 11.59 -18.03
C TYR A 270 9.69 12.37 -16.70
N LEU A 271 8.55 12.91 -16.28
CA LEU A 271 8.44 13.78 -15.09
C LEU A 271 8.81 13.05 -13.78
N ASP A 272 9.63 13.70 -12.95
CA ASP A 272 10.11 13.20 -11.65
C ASP A 272 10.59 11.74 -11.68
N ALA A 273 11.42 11.42 -12.67
CA ALA A 273 11.93 10.06 -12.87
C ALA A 273 10.81 8.98 -12.94
N GLY A 274 9.61 9.37 -13.38
CA GLY A 274 8.44 8.51 -13.51
C GLY A 274 7.45 8.56 -12.34
N HIS A 275 7.80 9.19 -11.21
CA HIS A 275 6.92 9.24 -10.02
C HIS A 275 5.62 9.98 -10.28
N THR A 276 5.62 11.01 -11.14
CA THR A 276 4.37 11.73 -11.49
C THR A 276 3.32 10.77 -12.06
N LEU A 277 3.74 9.85 -12.94
CA LEU A 277 2.84 8.87 -13.56
C LEU A 277 2.44 7.76 -12.57
N ASP A 278 3.40 7.26 -11.78
CA ASP A 278 3.13 6.26 -10.75
C ASP A 278 2.15 6.77 -9.71
N PHE A 279 2.38 7.95 -9.15
CA PHE A 279 1.50 8.54 -8.14
C PHE A 279 0.10 8.80 -8.68
N ALA A 280 -0.02 9.32 -9.91
CA ALA A 280 -1.31 9.50 -10.56
C ALA A 280 -2.04 8.15 -10.69
N ASN A 281 -1.37 7.11 -11.20
CA ASN A 281 -1.97 5.78 -11.31
C ASN A 281 -2.41 5.22 -9.96
N LYS A 282 -1.60 5.39 -8.90
CA LYS A 282 -1.91 4.91 -7.55
C LYS A 282 -3.09 5.65 -6.94
N ALA A 283 -3.22 6.96 -7.16
CA ALA A 283 -4.41 7.69 -6.72
C ALA A 283 -5.69 7.16 -7.35
N PHE A 284 -5.63 6.81 -8.63
CA PHE A 284 -6.74 6.20 -9.33
C PHE A 284 -7.04 4.75 -8.89
N GLU A 285 -6.02 3.94 -8.62
CA GLU A 285 -6.21 2.59 -8.04
C GLU A 285 -6.81 2.65 -6.64
N LEU A 286 -6.42 3.64 -5.82
CA LEU A 286 -7.05 3.86 -4.52
C LEU A 286 -8.55 4.13 -4.67
N LEU A 287 -8.96 4.99 -5.61
CA LEU A 287 -10.38 5.27 -5.88
C LEU A 287 -11.15 4.04 -6.34
N ASP A 288 -10.51 3.11 -7.04
CA ASP A 288 -11.14 1.83 -7.42
C ASP A 288 -11.46 0.97 -6.18
N HIS A 289 -10.71 1.13 -5.08
CA HIS A 289 -10.99 0.50 -3.79
C HIS A 289 -12.01 1.26 -2.93
N ILE A 290 -11.86 2.58 -2.82
CA ILE A 290 -12.57 3.41 -1.83
C ILE A 290 -13.72 4.24 -2.41
N GLY A 291 -14.03 4.08 -3.69
CA GLY A 291 -15.13 4.79 -4.34
C GLY A 291 -14.78 6.20 -4.82
N TRP A 292 -15.51 6.64 -5.84
CA TRP A 292 -15.29 7.91 -6.54
C TRP A 292 -15.90 9.13 -5.83
N GLU A 293 -16.70 8.93 -4.78
CA GLU A 293 -17.18 10.00 -3.92
C GLU A 293 -16.04 10.76 -3.22
N ARG A 294 -14.85 10.15 -3.13
CA ARG A 294 -13.63 10.75 -2.57
C ARG A 294 -12.69 11.32 -3.64
N ALA A 295 -13.07 11.30 -4.92
CA ALA A 295 -12.21 11.68 -6.04
C ALA A 295 -11.65 13.10 -5.89
N SER A 296 -12.46 14.05 -5.40
CA SER A 296 -11.99 15.42 -5.16
C SER A 296 -10.81 15.44 -4.19
N GLN A 297 -10.92 14.80 -3.03
CA GLN A 297 -9.88 14.84 -2.00
C GLN A 297 -8.61 14.09 -2.45
N VAL A 298 -8.78 12.93 -3.06
CA VAL A 298 -7.69 12.05 -3.52
C VAL A 298 -6.94 12.62 -4.72
N LEU A 299 -7.64 13.04 -5.77
CA LEU A 299 -6.95 13.45 -7.01
C LEU A 299 -6.34 14.84 -6.89
N THR A 300 -6.96 15.74 -6.12
CA THR A 300 -6.37 17.08 -5.91
C THR A 300 -5.15 17.06 -4.99
N SER A 301 -4.94 16.00 -4.19
CA SER A 301 -3.67 15.88 -3.44
C SER A 301 -2.46 15.64 -4.36
N LEU A 302 -2.64 15.27 -5.64
CA LEU A 302 -1.54 15.15 -6.61
C LEU A 302 -0.96 16.50 -7.05
N MET A 303 -1.72 17.60 -6.92
CA MET A 303 -1.41 18.87 -7.59
C MET A 303 -0.07 19.46 -7.16
N HIS A 304 0.26 19.34 -5.87
CA HIS A 304 1.53 19.81 -5.33
C HIS A 304 2.73 19.22 -6.06
N GLY A 305 2.73 17.88 -6.23
CA GLY A 305 3.78 17.14 -6.92
C GLY A 305 3.77 17.41 -8.42
N MET A 306 2.60 17.29 -9.07
CA MET A 306 2.49 17.45 -10.52
C MET A 306 2.93 18.83 -11.01
N ALA A 307 2.54 19.91 -10.32
CA ALA A 307 2.91 21.28 -10.71
C ALA A 307 4.41 21.57 -10.49
N ARG A 308 5.06 20.88 -9.55
CA ARG A 308 6.49 21.06 -9.21
C ARG A 308 7.41 20.02 -9.84
N ALA A 309 6.87 19.11 -10.64
CA ALA A 309 7.63 18.04 -11.22
C ALA A 309 8.86 18.54 -12.00
N ARG A 310 9.96 17.85 -11.78
CA ARG A 310 11.21 18.00 -12.51
C ARG A 310 11.05 17.39 -13.88
N ARG A 311 11.57 18.08 -14.89
CA ARG A 311 11.46 17.70 -16.29
C ARG A 311 12.75 16.98 -16.71
N SER A 312 12.67 15.72 -17.14
CA SER A 312 13.87 14.95 -17.45
C SER A 312 14.66 15.50 -18.64
N GLN A 313 14.01 16.24 -19.56
CA GLN A 313 14.71 16.92 -20.64
C GLN A 313 15.71 17.99 -20.21
N GLU A 314 15.65 18.45 -18.95
CA GLU A 314 16.59 19.43 -18.38
C GLU A 314 17.85 18.75 -17.82
N LEU A 315 17.92 17.41 -17.86
CA LEU A 315 18.96 16.64 -17.19
C LEU A 315 20.08 16.24 -18.15
N SER A 316 21.32 16.27 -17.65
CA SER A 316 22.48 15.85 -18.43
C SER A 316 22.34 14.43 -18.98
N ALA A 317 21.77 13.49 -18.21
CA ALA A 317 21.60 12.10 -18.63
C ALA A 317 20.69 11.94 -19.86
N TRP A 318 19.77 12.89 -20.08
CA TRP A 318 18.82 12.88 -21.22
C TRP A 318 19.28 13.74 -22.40
N ARG A 319 20.38 14.50 -22.23
CA ARG A 319 20.91 15.43 -23.23
C ARG A 319 22.28 15.02 -23.77
N HIS A 320 23.03 14.21 -23.01
CA HIS A 320 24.41 13.84 -23.33
C HIS A 320 24.72 12.37 -22.96
N PRO A 321 25.54 11.64 -23.76
CA PRO A 321 26.20 12.10 -25.00
C PRO A 321 25.24 12.15 -26.21
N ILE A 322 24.13 11.41 -26.14
CA ILE A 322 23.06 11.43 -27.14
C ILE A 322 21.95 12.33 -26.59
N ASP A 323 21.43 13.23 -27.42
CA ASP A 323 20.32 14.10 -27.05
C ASP A 323 18.97 13.37 -27.17
N LEU A 324 18.69 12.50 -26.19
CA LEU A 324 17.46 11.72 -26.11
C LEU A 324 16.22 12.61 -26.10
N ALA A 325 16.30 13.77 -25.44
CA ALA A 325 15.18 14.70 -25.38
C ALA A 325 14.76 15.19 -26.78
N SER A 326 15.73 15.53 -27.64
CA SER A 326 15.43 15.95 -29.01
C SER A 326 14.83 14.80 -29.85
N LEU A 327 15.34 13.57 -29.71
CA LEU A 327 14.78 12.39 -30.38
C LEU A 327 13.33 12.11 -29.95
N LEU A 328 13.04 12.24 -28.66
CA LEU A 328 11.71 12.05 -28.11
C LEU A 328 10.72 13.10 -28.61
N TRP A 329 11.11 14.37 -28.65
CA TRP A 329 10.25 15.41 -29.20
C TRP A 329 9.90 15.16 -30.67
N GLN A 330 10.88 14.75 -31.48
CA GLN A 330 10.63 14.37 -32.86
C GLN A 330 9.65 13.19 -32.96
N ALA A 331 9.87 12.11 -32.20
CA ALA A 331 8.96 10.96 -32.20
C ALA A 331 7.52 11.34 -31.77
N ARG A 332 7.38 12.26 -30.81
CA ARG A 332 6.08 12.78 -30.35
C ARG A 332 5.38 13.64 -31.40
N GLU A 333 6.12 14.39 -32.23
CA GLU A 333 5.55 15.15 -33.35
C GLU A 333 5.04 14.23 -34.47
N GLU A 334 5.71 13.10 -34.70
CA GLU A 334 5.30 12.08 -35.68
C GLU A 334 4.07 11.28 -35.23
N LEU A 335 3.86 11.13 -33.90
CA LEU A 335 2.85 10.25 -33.30
C LEU A 335 1.42 10.38 -33.88
N PRO A 336 0.84 11.59 -34.10
CA PRO A 336 -0.51 11.70 -34.65
C PRO A 336 -0.63 11.07 -36.05
N ALA A 337 0.40 11.19 -36.89
CA ALA A 337 0.41 10.60 -38.23
C ALA A 337 0.51 9.07 -38.16
N LEU A 338 1.41 8.57 -37.30
CA LEU A 338 1.58 7.12 -37.07
C LEU A 338 0.29 6.46 -36.59
N LEU A 339 -0.46 7.12 -35.71
CA LEU A 339 -1.76 6.62 -35.23
C LEU A 339 -2.82 6.55 -36.34
N VAL A 340 -2.84 7.53 -37.25
CA VAL A 340 -3.75 7.51 -38.41
C VAL A 340 -3.40 6.36 -39.35
N GLU A 341 -2.12 6.10 -39.58
CA GLU A 341 -1.66 4.98 -40.40
C GLU A 341 -2.00 3.64 -39.75
N GLY A 342 -1.63 3.46 -38.48
CA GLY A 342 -1.87 2.26 -37.68
C GLY A 342 -3.34 1.91 -37.52
N SER A 343 -4.24 2.90 -37.54
CA SER A 343 -5.69 2.64 -37.48
C SER A 343 -6.24 1.85 -38.67
N ARG A 344 -5.46 1.72 -39.76
CA ARG A 344 -5.82 0.98 -40.98
C ARG A 344 -5.33 -0.46 -40.96
N THR A 345 -4.52 -0.82 -39.97
CA THR A 345 -3.90 -2.13 -39.76
C THR A 345 -4.44 -2.72 -38.46
N SER A 346 -4.38 -4.04 -38.33
CA SER A 346 -4.85 -4.75 -37.13
C SER A 346 -4.11 -6.07 -36.99
N GLY A 347 -4.07 -6.61 -35.77
CA GLY A 347 -3.51 -7.94 -35.53
C GLY A 347 -2.00 -7.94 -35.31
N TRP A 348 -1.43 -6.83 -34.82
CA TRP A 348 -0.06 -6.81 -34.34
C TRP A 348 0.13 -7.83 -33.19
N ASP A 349 1.12 -8.71 -33.32
CA ASP A 349 1.42 -9.81 -32.39
C ASP A 349 2.90 -9.92 -32.00
N ASP A 350 3.73 -8.94 -32.38
CA ASP A 350 5.20 -9.00 -32.24
C ASP A 350 5.73 -8.43 -30.90
N ALA A 351 5.02 -8.76 -29.81
CA ALA A 351 5.28 -8.19 -28.49
C ALA A 351 6.66 -8.58 -27.92
N ASP A 352 7.10 -9.82 -28.15
CA ASP A 352 8.39 -10.30 -27.65
C ASP A 352 9.56 -9.69 -28.42
N ALA A 353 9.46 -9.53 -29.75
CA ALA A 353 10.52 -8.87 -30.51
C ALA A 353 10.63 -7.39 -30.13
N LEU A 354 9.49 -6.69 -29.98
CA LEU A 354 9.52 -5.30 -29.51
C LEU A 354 10.15 -5.21 -28.11
N ALA A 355 9.83 -6.11 -27.18
CA ALA A 355 10.46 -6.14 -25.86
C ALA A 355 11.99 -6.27 -25.94
N GLN A 356 12.50 -7.10 -26.86
CA GLN A 356 13.95 -7.22 -27.08
C GLN A 356 14.55 -5.95 -27.71
N HIS A 357 13.85 -5.31 -28.65
CA HIS A 357 14.27 -4.02 -29.19
C HIS A 357 14.40 -2.97 -28.08
N LEU A 358 13.43 -2.87 -27.16
CA LEU A 358 13.48 -1.93 -26.03
C LEU A 358 14.69 -2.14 -25.10
N LEU A 359 15.29 -3.33 -25.08
CA LEU A 359 16.49 -3.64 -24.30
C LEU A 359 17.79 -3.26 -25.01
N GLY A 360 17.72 -2.80 -26.27
CA GLY A 360 18.87 -2.44 -27.10
C GLY A 360 19.72 -1.28 -26.56
N ASP A 361 20.80 -1.00 -27.28
CA ASP A 361 21.82 0.01 -26.94
C ASP A 361 21.87 1.20 -27.92
N ASN A 362 20.95 1.24 -28.89
CA ASN A 362 20.75 2.36 -29.81
C ASN A 362 19.35 2.98 -29.60
N PRO A 363 19.26 4.23 -29.10
CA PRO A 363 17.99 4.86 -28.81
C PRO A 363 17.16 5.17 -30.07
N ALA A 364 17.80 5.41 -31.23
CA ALA A 364 17.07 5.64 -32.48
C ALA A 364 16.34 4.37 -32.94
N ASP A 365 17.04 3.23 -32.95
CA ASP A 365 16.46 1.94 -33.33
C ASP A 365 15.32 1.52 -32.40
N ILE A 366 15.43 1.84 -31.10
CA ILE A 366 14.36 1.63 -30.12
C ILE A 366 13.11 2.44 -30.47
N LEU A 367 13.28 3.75 -30.77
CA LEU A 367 12.17 4.62 -31.13
C LEU A 367 11.53 4.20 -32.45
N ASP A 368 12.34 3.83 -33.45
CA ASP A 368 11.86 3.33 -34.74
C ASP A 368 11.04 2.04 -34.56
N ALA A 369 11.48 1.09 -33.74
CA ALA A 369 10.71 -0.12 -33.45
C ALA A 369 9.34 0.18 -32.81
N ILE A 370 9.25 1.17 -31.92
CA ILE A 370 7.96 1.59 -31.33
C ILE A 370 7.07 2.23 -32.40
N LYS A 371 7.62 3.10 -33.24
CA LYS A 371 6.88 3.77 -34.34
C LYS A 371 6.37 2.74 -35.35
N ASP A 372 7.19 1.78 -35.72
CA ASP A 372 6.83 0.66 -36.59
C ASP A 372 5.70 -0.15 -35.98
N ALA A 373 5.77 -0.50 -34.69
CA ALA A 373 4.70 -1.21 -34.01
C ALA A 373 3.37 -0.43 -34.05
N ILE A 374 3.40 0.89 -33.82
CA ILE A 374 2.22 1.76 -33.94
C ILE A 374 1.66 1.71 -35.38
N GLN A 375 2.49 1.86 -36.41
CA GLN A 375 2.08 1.82 -37.82
C GLN A 375 1.49 0.46 -38.24
N HIS A 376 1.91 -0.62 -37.59
CA HIS A 376 1.39 -1.96 -37.82
C HIS A 376 0.17 -2.30 -36.94
N GLY A 377 -0.38 -1.33 -36.22
CA GLY A 377 -1.65 -1.46 -35.51
C GLY A 377 -1.51 -1.98 -34.07
N ALA A 378 -0.34 -1.85 -33.44
CA ALA A 378 -0.20 -2.10 -32.01
C ALA A 378 -1.08 -1.13 -31.21
N THR A 379 -1.88 -1.66 -30.29
CA THR A 379 -2.70 -0.83 -29.41
C THR A 379 -1.86 -0.13 -28.34
N ALA A 380 -2.38 0.99 -27.83
CA ALA A 380 -1.79 1.69 -26.69
C ALA A 380 -1.53 0.75 -25.49
N GLU A 381 -2.49 -0.10 -25.15
CA GLU A 381 -2.33 -1.10 -24.09
C GLU A 381 -1.16 -2.05 -24.38
N GLN A 382 -1.13 -2.65 -25.58
CA GLN A 382 -0.07 -3.59 -25.98
C GLN A 382 1.32 -2.96 -25.85
N LEU A 383 1.49 -1.71 -26.30
CA LEU A 383 2.75 -0.99 -26.20
C LEU A 383 3.15 -0.71 -24.75
N GLY A 384 2.20 -0.29 -23.90
CA GLY A 384 2.44 -0.14 -22.46
C GLY A 384 2.80 -1.47 -21.78
N SER A 385 2.13 -2.55 -22.16
CA SER A 385 2.39 -3.92 -21.68
C SER A 385 3.80 -4.40 -22.05
N VAL A 386 4.26 -4.12 -23.28
CA VAL A 386 5.63 -4.44 -23.70
C VAL A 386 6.67 -3.62 -22.96
N ALA A 387 6.46 -2.31 -22.79
CA ALA A 387 7.36 -1.46 -22.02
C ALA A 387 7.49 -1.94 -20.57
N ALA A 388 6.38 -2.31 -19.92
CA ALA A 388 6.40 -2.89 -18.58
C ALA A 388 7.18 -4.21 -18.53
N HIS A 389 6.97 -5.11 -19.50
CA HIS A 389 7.71 -6.37 -19.58
C HIS A 389 9.22 -6.14 -19.78
N ALA A 390 9.61 -5.22 -20.68
CA ALA A 390 11.01 -4.89 -20.91
C ALA A 390 11.70 -4.32 -19.65
N ALA A 391 11.01 -3.51 -18.86
CA ALA A 391 11.55 -3.03 -17.59
C ALA A 391 11.77 -4.17 -16.57
N PHE A 392 10.85 -5.14 -16.48
CA PHE A 392 11.04 -6.35 -15.67
C PHE A 392 12.20 -7.22 -16.18
N LEU A 393 12.38 -7.33 -17.50
CA LEU A 393 13.54 -8.02 -18.08
C LEU A 393 14.86 -7.35 -17.71
N ARG A 394 14.92 -6.01 -17.69
CA ARG A 394 16.11 -5.26 -17.22
C ARG A 394 16.51 -5.66 -15.80
N MET A 395 15.52 -5.80 -14.93
CA MET A 395 15.70 -6.23 -13.54
C MET A 395 16.08 -7.72 -13.43
N ALA A 396 15.50 -8.58 -14.27
CA ALA A 396 15.85 -10.00 -14.31
C ALA A 396 17.29 -10.24 -14.80
N HIS A 397 17.77 -9.40 -15.72
CA HIS A 397 19.15 -9.40 -16.23
C HIS A 397 20.14 -8.57 -15.39
N PHE A 398 19.67 -7.98 -14.28
CA PHE A 398 20.49 -7.12 -13.44
C PHE A 398 21.58 -7.91 -12.72
N HIS A 399 22.84 -7.56 -12.95
CA HIS A 399 23.97 -8.31 -12.40
C HIS A 399 24.17 -8.01 -10.89
N VAL A 400 24.59 -9.01 -10.12
CA VAL A 400 24.77 -8.89 -8.67
C VAL A 400 26.02 -8.10 -8.25
N SER A 401 26.86 -7.71 -9.22
CA SER A 401 28.01 -6.83 -8.98
C SER A 401 27.64 -5.35 -8.88
N ASN A 402 26.43 -4.97 -9.29
CA ASN A 402 25.94 -3.61 -9.14
C ASN A 402 25.75 -3.29 -7.64
N GLU A 403 25.86 -2.01 -7.29
CA GLU A 403 25.71 -1.58 -5.91
C GLU A 403 24.23 -1.59 -5.49
N PHE A 404 23.99 -1.53 -4.18
CA PHE A 404 22.64 -1.52 -3.61
C PHE A 404 21.74 -0.44 -4.24
N ASN A 405 22.25 0.80 -4.36
CA ASN A 405 21.48 1.93 -4.91
C ASN A 405 21.17 1.81 -6.41
N ASP A 406 21.90 0.96 -7.13
CA ASP A 406 21.63 0.77 -8.56
C ASP A 406 20.32 0.01 -8.78
N TRP A 407 19.92 -0.84 -7.83
CA TRP A 407 18.61 -1.52 -7.87
C TRP A 407 17.44 -0.54 -7.74
N ASP A 408 17.62 0.56 -6.99
CA ASP A 408 16.62 1.62 -6.87
C ASP A 408 16.42 2.40 -8.18
N THR A 409 17.47 2.46 -9.02
CA THR A 409 17.41 3.13 -10.32
C THR A 409 16.49 2.38 -11.28
N VAL A 410 16.71 1.07 -11.45
CA VAL A 410 15.87 0.21 -12.32
C VAL A 410 14.43 0.12 -11.83
N HIS A 411 14.24 0.17 -10.52
CA HIS A 411 12.92 0.19 -9.90
C HIS A 411 12.04 1.35 -10.39
N ASN A 412 12.59 2.57 -10.50
CA ASN A 412 11.79 3.74 -10.92
C ASN A 412 11.29 3.58 -12.36
N THR A 413 12.15 3.12 -13.27
CA THR A 413 11.77 2.79 -14.64
C THR A 413 10.66 1.75 -14.68
N LEU A 414 10.78 0.69 -13.87
CA LEU A 414 9.81 -0.39 -13.82
C LEU A 414 8.45 0.06 -13.32
N THR A 415 8.41 0.82 -12.23
CA THR A 415 7.14 1.27 -11.64
C THR A 415 6.45 2.30 -12.54
N ALA A 416 7.21 3.19 -13.18
CA ALA A 416 6.69 4.08 -14.21
C ALA A 416 6.14 3.31 -15.42
N ALA A 417 6.82 2.27 -15.88
CA ALA A 417 6.34 1.42 -16.98
C ALA A 417 5.06 0.67 -16.62
N ASN A 418 4.98 0.12 -15.41
CA ASN A 418 3.76 -0.49 -14.88
C ASN A 418 2.62 0.53 -14.79
N ALA A 419 2.86 1.70 -14.20
CA ALA A 419 1.88 2.76 -14.07
C ALA A 419 1.37 3.24 -15.44
N LEU A 420 2.26 3.38 -16.43
CA LEU A 420 1.90 3.71 -17.80
C LEU A 420 0.96 2.66 -18.40
N HIS A 421 1.30 1.38 -18.27
CA HIS A 421 0.45 0.29 -18.76
C HIS A 421 -0.96 0.36 -18.13
N ARG A 422 -1.04 0.55 -16.81
CA ARG A 422 -2.32 0.69 -16.10
C ARG A 422 -3.10 1.95 -16.52
N ALA A 423 -2.41 3.06 -16.72
CA ALA A 423 -3.00 4.29 -17.20
C ALA A 423 -3.57 4.14 -18.62
N LEU A 424 -2.85 3.46 -19.52
CA LEU A 424 -3.27 3.18 -20.90
C LEU A 424 -4.47 2.22 -20.96
N GLN A 425 -4.60 1.29 -20.00
CA GLN A 425 -5.81 0.48 -19.84
C GLN A 425 -7.01 1.32 -19.38
N ARG A 426 -6.78 2.39 -18.60
CA ARG A 426 -7.83 3.23 -18.01
C ARG A 426 -8.35 4.30 -18.96
N ALA A 427 -7.45 5.03 -19.61
CA ALA A 427 -7.77 6.18 -20.45
C ALA A 427 -6.74 6.32 -21.58
N PRO A 428 -6.75 5.43 -22.59
CA PRO A 428 -5.82 5.53 -23.71
C PRO A 428 -6.07 6.82 -24.50
N SER A 429 -5.03 7.62 -24.68
CA SER A 429 -5.07 8.85 -25.48
C SER A 429 -3.73 9.09 -26.19
N PRO A 430 -3.72 9.87 -27.29
CA PRO A 430 -2.47 10.24 -27.96
C PRO A 430 -1.48 10.93 -27.02
N GLU A 431 -1.95 11.75 -26.07
CA GLU A 431 -1.08 12.37 -25.08
C GLU A 431 -0.45 11.35 -24.13
N LEU A 432 -1.23 10.40 -23.59
CA LEU A 432 -0.69 9.40 -22.68
C LEU A 432 0.25 8.42 -23.40
N LEU A 433 -0.01 8.09 -24.66
CA LEU A 433 0.84 7.20 -25.46
C LEU A 433 2.28 7.73 -25.63
N ARG A 434 2.50 9.04 -25.50
CA ARG A 434 3.85 9.64 -25.46
C ARG A 434 4.72 9.02 -24.37
N GLY A 435 4.11 8.60 -23.26
CA GLY A 435 4.81 7.97 -22.15
C GLY A 435 5.52 6.67 -22.54
N VAL A 436 5.08 5.98 -23.60
CA VAL A 436 5.76 4.75 -24.09
C VAL A 436 7.17 5.08 -24.56
N PHE A 437 7.34 6.18 -25.30
CA PHE A 437 8.66 6.62 -25.74
C PHE A 437 9.55 7.02 -24.55
N ASP A 438 8.98 7.75 -23.58
CA ASP A 438 9.72 8.18 -22.39
C ASP A 438 10.23 7.00 -21.56
N VAL A 439 9.34 6.05 -21.26
CA VAL A 439 9.68 4.84 -20.51
C VAL A 439 10.70 4.02 -21.28
N ALA A 440 10.57 3.88 -22.60
CA ALA A 440 11.57 3.20 -23.42
C ALA A 440 12.96 3.84 -23.33
N MET A 441 13.04 5.17 -23.30
CA MET A 441 14.31 5.88 -23.09
C MET A 441 14.84 5.74 -21.66
N SER A 442 13.97 5.61 -20.66
CA SER A 442 14.40 5.26 -19.30
C SER A 442 14.99 3.84 -19.25
N ILE A 443 14.36 2.85 -19.91
CA ILE A 443 14.89 1.48 -20.04
C ILE A 443 16.25 1.47 -20.77
N TYR A 444 16.39 2.32 -21.79
CA TYR A 444 17.66 2.54 -22.48
C TYR A 444 18.73 3.13 -21.54
N LEU A 445 18.37 4.11 -20.71
CA LEU A 445 19.31 4.72 -19.76
C LEU A 445 19.79 3.71 -18.71
N ASP A 446 18.96 2.75 -18.33
CA ASP A 446 19.31 1.68 -17.39
C ASP A 446 20.22 0.58 -17.99
N ARG A 447 20.51 0.62 -19.30
CA ARG A 447 21.22 -0.48 -20.00
C ARG A 447 22.58 -0.85 -19.42
N PHE A 448 23.30 0.13 -18.86
CA PHE A 448 24.64 -0.11 -18.33
C PHE A 448 24.66 -1.08 -17.15
N LEU A 449 23.52 -1.20 -16.47
CA LEU A 449 23.34 -2.08 -15.32
C LEU A 449 23.21 -3.56 -15.71
N ASN A 450 23.10 -3.85 -17.01
CA ASN A 450 23.12 -5.19 -17.58
C ASN A 450 24.42 -5.43 -18.37
N MET A 451 25.55 -4.80 -18.00
CA MET A 451 26.85 -5.03 -18.63
C MET A 451 27.88 -5.55 -17.60
N PRO A 452 28.14 -6.88 -17.52
CA PRO A 452 27.51 -7.95 -18.29
C PRO A 452 26.07 -8.26 -17.82
N ALA A 453 25.26 -8.84 -18.70
CA ALA A 453 23.89 -9.21 -18.37
C ALA A 453 23.89 -10.51 -17.55
N GLN A 454 23.12 -10.53 -16.45
CA GLN A 454 22.88 -11.79 -15.73
C GLN A 454 22.05 -12.72 -16.61
N ARG A 455 22.45 -13.98 -16.67
CA ARG A 455 21.62 -15.03 -17.28
C ARG A 455 20.41 -15.34 -16.39
N ILE A 456 19.22 -15.32 -16.97
CA ILE A 456 18.00 -15.81 -16.30
C ILE A 456 18.12 -17.34 -16.19
N PRO A 457 17.94 -17.95 -15.01
CA PRO A 457 18.05 -19.39 -14.84
C PRO A 457 17.17 -20.18 -15.81
N GLU A 458 17.69 -21.32 -16.29
CA GLU A 458 16.96 -22.25 -17.14
C GLU A 458 15.83 -22.96 -16.39
N THR A 459 14.94 -23.60 -17.14
CA THR A 459 13.80 -24.34 -16.61
C THR A 459 14.23 -25.67 -16.00
N ALA A 460 13.77 -25.99 -14.79
CA ALA A 460 13.97 -27.31 -14.20
C ALA A 460 13.28 -28.39 -15.04
N SER A 461 13.94 -29.53 -15.21
CA SER A 461 13.47 -30.66 -16.02
C SER A 461 12.55 -31.63 -15.25
N ASP A 462 12.56 -31.59 -13.92
CA ASP A 462 11.87 -32.55 -13.06
C ASP A 462 10.86 -31.88 -12.11
N PRO A 463 9.76 -32.57 -11.75
CA PRO A 463 8.83 -32.09 -10.74
C PRO A 463 9.51 -31.81 -9.39
N VAL A 464 9.08 -30.74 -8.72
CA VAL A 464 9.68 -30.27 -7.46
C VAL A 464 8.73 -30.39 -6.28
N ASP A 465 9.30 -30.48 -5.07
CA ASP A 465 8.54 -30.27 -3.83
C ASP A 465 8.38 -28.77 -3.60
N GLY A 466 7.21 -28.23 -3.99
CA GLY A 466 6.92 -26.81 -3.86
C GLY A 466 6.98 -26.30 -2.42
N ALA A 467 6.50 -27.08 -1.44
CA ALA A 467 6.50 -26.65 -0.05
C ALA A 467 7.94 -26.50 0.49
N LYS A 468 8.81 -27.46 0.13
CA LYS A 468 10.24 -27.40 0.46
C LYS A 468 10.92 -26.19 -0.18
N LEU A 469 10.66 -25.92 -1.47
CA LEU A 469 11.26 -24.78 -2.15
C LEU A 469 10.79 -23.43 -1.58
N LEU A 470 9.52 -23.29 -1.17
CA LEU A 470 9.05 -22.05 -0.51
C LEU A 470 9.77 -21.83 0.82
N ALA A 471 9.99 -22.89 1.61
CA ALA A 471 10.76 -22.79 2.85
C ALA A 471 12.21 -22.37 2.57
N GLU A 472 12.87 -22.99 1.58
CA GLU A 472 14.23 -22.63 1.17
C GLU A 472 14.31 -21.17 0.66
N ILE A 473 13.33 -20.70 -0.11
CA ILE A 473 13.26 -19.29 -0.55
C ILE A 473 13.19 -18.36 0.66
N SER A 474 12.32 -18.65 1.63
CA SER A 474 12.19 -17.85 2.85
C SER A 474 13.50 -17.82 3.66
N GLU A 475 14.15 -18.96 3.84
CA GLU A 475 15.44 -19.05 4.54
C GLU A 475 16.54 -18.24 3.83
N ARG A 476 16.54 -18.22 2.48
CA ARG A 476 17.51 -17.42 1.72
C ARG A 476 17.25 -15.93 1.82
N MET A 477 15.99 -15.50 1.90
CA MET A 477 15.64 -14.10 2.13
C MET A 477 16.07 -13.59 3.53
N ASP A 478 16.27 -14.49 4.50
CA ASP A 478 16.82 -14.16 5.82
C ASP A 478 18.35 -13.97 5.82
N VAL A 479 19.01 -14.20 4.67
CA VAL A 479 20.46 -14.05 4.51
C VAL A 479 20.75 -12.96 3.48
N ARG A 480 21.67 -12.05 3.80
CA ARG A 480 22.01 -10.93 2.91
C ARG A 480 22.52 -11.43 1.55
N GLN A 481 22.07 -10.76 0.48
CA GLN A 481 22.63 -10.88 -0.87
C GLN A 481 22.53 -12.29 -1.49
N GLN A 482 21.48 -13.06 -1.18
CA GLN A 482 21.22 -14.36 -1.81
C GLN A 482 20.46 -14.24 -3.15
N VAL A 483 20.80 -13.23 -3.96
CA VAL A 483 20.05 -12.89 -5.18
C VAL A 483 20.05 -14.02 -6.21
N GLU A 484 21.20 -14.66 -6.43
CA GLU A 484 21.32 -15.74 -7.42
C GLU A 484 20.61 -17.01 -6.94
N GLU A 485 20.87 -17.46 -5.70
CA GLU A 485 20.18 -18.60 -5.10
C GLU A 485 18.66 -18.44 -5.13
N VAL A 486 18.13 -17.28 -4.71
CA VAL A 486 16.69 -17.00 -4.76
C VAL A 486 16.18 -17.07 -6.20
N SER A 487 16.91 -16.49 -7.15
CA SER A 487 16.56 -16.54 -8.58
C SER A 487 16.46 -17.99 -9.09
N HIS A 488 17.38 -18.87 -8.69
CA HIS A 488 17.37 -20.29 -9.07
C HIS A 488 16.23 -21.07 -8.43
N LEU A 489 15.95 -20.84 -7.15
CA LEU A 489 14.84 -21.48 -6.43
C LEU A 489 13.49 -21.08 -7.03
N VAL A 490 13.30 -19.78 -7.30
CA VAL A 490 12.08 -19.25 -7.93
C VAL A 490 11.90 -19.81 -9.35
N SER A 491 12.97 -19.88 -10.15
CA SER A 491 12.90 -20.50 -11.48
C SER A 491 12.48 -21.97 -11.37
N SER A 492 13.13 -22.73 -10.50
CA SER A 492 12.83 -24.16 -10.26
C SER A 492 11.39 -24.36 -9.81
N TYR A 493 10.89 -23.49 -8.92
CA TYR A 493 9.52 -23.53 -8.45
C TYR A 493 8.51 -23.36 -9.60
N LEU A 494 8.72 -22.33 -10.43
CA LEU A 494 7.81 -21.99 -11.53
C LEU A 494 7.78 -23.05 -12.64
N THR A 495 8.86 -23.78 -12.83
CA THR A 495 8.98 -24.78 -13.91
C THR A 495 8.74 -26.21 -13.44
N GLY A 496 8.82 -26.46 -12.13
CA GLY A 496 8.65 -27.77 -11.52
C GLY A 496 7.19 -28.19 -11.26
N GLY A 497 6.21 -27.46 -11.79
CA GLY A 497 4.78 -27.80 -11.72
C GLY A 497 4.09 -27.47 -10.38
N ALA A 498 4.72 -26.69 -9.50
CA ALA A 498 4.12 -26.20 -8.26
C ALA A 498 3.12 -25.04 -8.52
N ASP A 499 2.27 -24.72 -7.55
CA ASP A 499 1.25 -23.67 -7.66
C ASP A 499 1.89 -22.26 -7.62
N PRO A 500 1.92 -21.51 -8.73
CA PRO A 500 2.55 -20.19 -8.73
C PRO A 500 1.89 -19.17 -7.80
N ASP A 501 0.60 -19.32 -7.47
CA ASP A 501 -0.07 -18.37 -6.57
C ASP A 501 0.46 -18.49 -5.13
N ALA A 502 0.85 -19.69 -4.71
CA ALA A 502 1.51 -19.90 -3.42
C ALA A 502 2.89 -19.22 -3.37
N LEU A 503 3.63 -19.19 -4.49
CA LEU A 503 4.87 -18.42 -4.58
C LEU A 503 4.62 -16.91 -4.54
N VAL A 504 3.60 -16.41 -5.24
CA VAL A 504 3.20 -15.00 -5.18
C VAL A 504 2.90 -14.59 -3.73
N ALA A 505 2.08 -15.38 -3.02
CA ALA A 505 1.80 -15.14 -1.61
C ALA A 505 3.05 -15.19 -0.73
N ALA A 506 3.96 -16.13 -0.96
CA ALA A 506 5.22 -16.25 -0.23
C ALA A 506 6.15 -15.04 -0.44
N LEU A 507 6.26 -14.53 -1.67
CA LEU A 507 7.05 -13.32 -1.96
C LEU A 507 6.43 -12.07 -1.31
N GLY A 508 5.10 -11.98 -1.27
CA GLY A 508 4.39 -10.96 -0.52
C GLY A 508 4.70 -11.02 0.99
N ARG A 509 4.66 -12.22 1.58
CA ARG A 509 5.05 -12.43 2.98
C ARG A 509 6.51 -12.10 3.25
N ALA A 510 7.41 -12.44 2.33
CA ALA A 510 8.83 -12.12 2.46
C ALA A 510 9.05 -10.60 2.55
N MET A 511 8.37 -9.82 1.71
CA MET A 511 8.38 -8.35 1.79
C MET A 511 7.78 -7.85 3.11
N LEU A 512 6.62 -8.37 3.53
CA LEU A 512 5.96 -7.94 4.78
C LEU A 512 6.69 -8.37 6.07
N SER A 513 7.64 -9.30 5.97
CA SER A 513 8.49 -9.69 7.10
C SER A 513 9.58 -8.66 7.40
N GLU A 514 9.84 -7.77 6.45
CA GLU A 514 10.84 -6.71 6.51
C GLU A 514 10.26 -5.36 6.96
N ASP A 515 11.09 -4.45 7.47
CA ASP A 515 10.76 -3.02 7.55
C ASP A 515 10.94 -2.40 6.15
N SER A 516 10.20 -2.93 5.18
CA SER A 516 10.31 -2.59 3.76
C SER A 516 10.03 -1.11 3.50
N GLY A 517 10.80 -0.56 2.56
CA GLY A 517 10.65 0.82 2.09
C GLY A 517 9.65 0.96 0.94
N PHE A 518 9.45 2.21 0.54
CA PHE A 518 8.57 2.62 -0.57
C PHE A 518 8.75 1.79 -1.84
N HIS A 519 9.98 1.58 -2.28
CA HIS A 519 10.28 0.84 -3.52
C HIS A 519 9.88 -0.63 -3.45
N SER A 520 10.04 -1.30 -2.30
CA SER A 520 9.64 -2.72 -2.16
C SER A 520 8.13 -2.90 -2.33
N PHE A 521 7.31 -1.99 -1.78
CA PHE A 521 5.87 -2.01 -1.99
C PHE A 521 5.51 -1.83 -3.47
N GLN A 522 6.15 -0.89 -4.16
CA GLN A 522 5.87 -0.65 -5.57
C GLN A 522 6.30 -1.83 -6.46
N ILE A 523 7.48 -2.42 -6.21
CA ILE A 523 7.97 -3.59 -6.96
C ILE A 523 7.04 -4.78 -6.81
N VAL A 524 6.62 -5.11 -5.58
CA VAL A 524 5.76 -6.27 -5.33
C VAL A 524 4.38 -6.06 -5.93
N ASP A 525 3.78 -4.88 -5.74
CA ASP A 525 2.49 -4.55 -6.34
C ASP A 525 2.53 -4.56 -7.88
N ALA A 526 3.53 -3.90 -8.48
CA ALA A 526 3.73 -3.94 -9.93
C ALA A 526 3.97 -5.37 -10.44
N GLY A 527 4.75 -6.17 -9.70
CA GLY A 527 5.04 -7.57 -10.02
C GLY A 527 3.80 -8.42 -10.00
N PHE A 528 2.98 -8.33 -8.96
CA PHE A 528 1.71 -9.06 -8.87
C PHE A 528 0.75 -8.68 -10.00
N ASN A 529 0.65 -7.38 -10.30
CA ASN A 529 -0.18 -6.88 -11.37
C ASN A 529 0.28 -7.39 -12.75
N GLN A 530 1.56 -7.22 -13.09
CA GLN A 530 2.08 -7.64 -14.38
C GLN A 530 2.11 -9.18 -14.53
N TYR A 531 2.32 -9.91 -13.43
CA TYR A 531 2.27 -11.38 -13.42
C TYR A 531 0.86 -11.89 -13.71
N ARG A 532 -0.17 -11.30 -13.07
CA ARG A 532 -1.57 -11.74 -13.25
C ARG A 532 -1.97 -11.76 -14.73
N ASN A 533 -1.54 -10.78 -15.51
CA ASN A 533 -1.86 -10.68 -16.94
C ASN A 533 -0.98 -11.59 -17.83
N ARG A 534 0.03 -12.25 -17.26
CA ARG A 534 1.03 -13.09 -17.94
C ARG A 534 1.18 -14.47 -17.31
N LYS A 535 0.18 -14.91 -16.55
CA LYS A 535 0.23 -16.18 -15.83
C LYS A 535 0.39 -17.34 -16.83
N GLY A 536 1.37 -18.20 -16.58
CA GLY A 536 1.68 -19.34 -17.45
C GLY A 536 2.49 -19.02 -18.70
N THR A 537 2.97 -17.78 -18.88
CA THR A 537 3.87 -17.41 -19.96
C THR A 537 5.30 -17.22 -19.47
N GLU A 538 6.25 -17.26 -20.41
CA GLU A 538 7.67 -17.00 -20.12
C GLU A 538 7.89 -15.57 -19.59
N SER A 539 7.17 -14.59 -20.14
CA SER A 539 7.16 -13.21 -19.63
C SER A 539 6.68 -13.13 -18.18
N GLY A 540 5.67 -13.93 -17.80
CA GLY A 540 5.22 -14.03 -16.41
C GLY A 540 6.29 -14.61 -15.48
N ARG A 541 7.06 -15.59 -15.97
CA ARG A 541 8.22 -16.14 -15.24
C ARG A 541 9.28 -15.07 -14.99
N HIS A 542 9.60 -14.26 -16.00
CA HIS A 542 10.56 -13.16 -15.88
C HIS A 542 10.14 -12.11 -14.84
N VAL A 543 8.84 -11.77 -14.78
CA VAL A 543 8.30 -10.82 -13.78
C VAL A 543 8.59 -11.31 -12.36
N LEU A 544 8.24 -12.56 -12.04
CA LEU A 544 8.44 -13.11 -10.71
C LEU A 544 9.92 -13.30 -10.35
N ILE A 545 10.75 -13.71 -11.32
CA ILE A 545 12.21 -13.79 -11.13
C ILE A 545 12.80 -12.42 -10.82
N GLY A 546 12.48 -11.40 -11.62
CA GLY A 546 12.97 -10.03 -11.38
C GLY A 546 12.54 -9.51 -10.00
N MET A 547 11.26 -9.68 -9.65
CA MET A 547 10.72 -9.25 -8.37
C MET A 547 11.42 -9.94 -7.19
N ALA A 548 11.60 -11.27 -7.26
CA ALA A 548 12.28 -12.01 -6.22
C ALA A 548 13.76 -11.63 -6.08
N ARG A 549 14.44 -11.37 -7.20
CA ARG A 549 15.82 -10.86 -7.20
C ARG A 549 15.93 -9.51 -6.50
N TYR A 550 14.99 -8.60 -6.79
CA TYR A 550 14.94 -7.30 -6.11
C TYR A 550 14.75 -7.46 -4.60
N LEU A 551 13.79 -8.28 -4.15
CA LEU A 551 13.58 -8.55 -2.73
C LEU A 551 14.84 -9.13 -2.07
N ALA A 552 15.48 -10.12 -2.70
CA ALA A 552 16.69 -10.76 -2.18
C ALA A 552 17.91 -9.82 -2.13
N ALA A 553 17.95 -8.79 -3.00
CA ALA A 553 19.00 -7.78 -2.97
C ALA A 553 18.86 -6.82 -1.78
N HIS A 554 17.64 -6.67 -1.25
CA HIS A 554 17.30 -5.74 -0.17
C HIS A 554 17.07 -6.42 1.19
N ALA A 555 16.84 -7.73 1.20
CA ALA A 555 16.62 -8.49 2.41
C ALA A 555 17.94 -9.08 2.98
N PRO A 556 18.02 -9.29 4.31
CA PRO A 556 17.12 -8.77 5.34
C PRO A 556 17.41 -7.30 5.72
N THR A 557 16.35 -6.62 6.14
CA THR A 557 16.30 -5.29 6.75
C THR A 557 16.00 -5.40 8.26
N PRO A 558 15.98 -4.30 9.03
CA PRO A 558 15.42 -4.33 10.38
C PRO A 558 13.96 -4.84 10.38
N ARG A 559 13.51 -5.43 11.49
CA ARG A 559 12.13 -5.97 11.64
C ARG A 559 11.39 -5.40 12.84
N ALA A 560 11.61 -4.10 13.13
CA ALA A 560 11.03 -3.46 14.31
C ALA A 560 9.51 -3.24 14.16
N VAL A 561 9.02 -3.03 12.93
CA VAL A 561 7.60 -2.94 12.62
C VAL A 561 6.93 -4.29 12.87
N GLY A 562 7.56 -5.37 12.38
CA GLY A 562 7.12 -6.75 12.62
C GLY A 562 7.01 -7.07 14.11
N GLN A 563 8.00 -6.70 14.94
CA GLN A 563 7.95 -6.91 16.39
C GLN A 563 6.73 -6.22 17.04
N THR A 564 6.43 -4.98 16.67
CA THR A 564 5.27 -4.25 17.22
C THR A 564 3.96 -4.95 16.85
N TYR A 565 3.84 -5.40 15.60
CA TYR A 565 2.67 -6.14 15.14
C TYR A 565 2.52 -7.48 15.85
N GLN A 566 3.62 -8.23 16.04
CA GLN A 566 3.60 -9.49 16.77
C GLN A 566 3.17 -9.29 18.22
N ILE A 567 3.66 -8.25 18.90
CA ILE A 567 3.18 -7.88 20.24
C ILE A 567 1.66 -7.63 20.22
N ALA A 568 1.17 -6.85 19.25
CA ALA A 568 -0.27 -6.59 19.10
C ALA A 568 -1.08 -7.88 18.86
N LEU A 569 -0.58 -8.79 18.01
CA LEU A 569 -1.23 -10.07 17.68
C LEU A 569 -1.30 -11.00 18.89
N ARG A 570 -0.19 -11.15 19.61
CA ARG A 570 -0.12 -11.95 20.85
C ARG A 570 -1.07 -11.37 21.91
N LEU A 571 -1.10 -10.04 22.03
CA LEU A 571 -2.05 -9.35 22.90
C LEU A 571 -3.50 -9.59 22.47
N HIS A 572 -3.79 -9.60 21.18
CA HIS A 572 -5.12 -9.88 20.66
C HIS A 572 -5.57 -11.33 20.94
N ARG A 573 -4.64 -12.30 20.88
CA ARG A 573 -4.87 -13.72 21.23
C ARG A 573 -5.01 -13.99 22.73
N GLY A 574 -4.89 -12.95 23.57
CA GLY A 574 -5.01 -13.09 25.02
C GLY A 574 -3.75 -13.55 25.74
N GLU A 575 -2.60 -13.62 25.06
CA GLU A 575 -1.34 -14.05 25.67
C GLU A 575 -0.87 -13.11 26.79
N GLU A 576 -0.18 -13.67 27.78
CA GLU A 576 0.37 -12.98 28.94
C GLU A 576 1.83 -12.56 28.69
N ILE A 577 2.04 -11.60 27.79
CA ILE A 577 3.37 -11.14 27.36
C ILE A 577 4.28 -10.64 28.49
N PHE A 578 3.74 -10.44 29.69
CA PHE A 578 4.48 -9.97 30.86
C PHE A 578 5.11 -11.08 31.70
N ARG A 579 4.85 -12.36 31.36
CA ARG A 579 5.37 -13.52 32.09
C ARG A 579 6.60 -14.16 31.44
N GLU A 580 6.97 -13.70 30.25
CA GLU A 580 8.18 -14.06 29.50
C GLU A 580 9.31 -13.10 29.84
#